data_AF-A0A497CNF2-F1
#
_entry.id   AF-A0A497CNF2-F1
#
_cell.length_a   1.000
_cell.length_b   1.000
_cell.length_c   1.000
_cell.angle_alpha   90.00
_cell.angle_beta   90.00
_cell.angle_gamma   90.00
#
_symmetry.space_group_name_H-M   'P 1'
#
loop_
_entity.id
_entity.type
_entity.pdbx_description
1 polymer ?
#
loop_
_entity_poly.entity_id
_entity_poly.type
_entity_poly.pdbx_seq_one_letter_code
_entity_poly.pdbx_strand_id
1 'polypeptide(L)'
;MSQYAILDIETTGLSPSAEKITEIAIYIHDGRRIVDSFSTLLNPEKKIPYRIIQMTGINNQMVESAPKFYEVAKKIVELTDDKI
;
A
#
# COMPACT_ATOMS: atom_id res chain seq x y z
N MET A 1 -5.32 -5.32 25.06
CA MET A 1 -4.12 -4.58 24.62
C MET A 1 -4.44 -4.01 23.26
N SER A 2 -4.20 -2.72 23.03
CA SER A 2 -4.43 -2.13 21.72
C SER A 2 -3.48 -2.75 20.70
N GLN A 3 -4.00 -3.10 19.54
CA GLN A 3 -3.17 -3.49 18.39
C GLN A 3 -2.89 -2.26 17.54
N TYR A 4 -1.72 -2.23 16.92
CA TYR A 4 -1.28 -1.15 16.03
C TYR A 4 -1.26 -1.65 14.60
N ALA A 5 -1.79 -0.87 13.66
CA ALA A 5 -1.63 -1.09 12.24
C ALA A 5 -0.58 -0.12 11.69
N ILE A 6 0.60 -0.64 11.36
CA ILE A 6 1.69 0.15 10.79
C ILE A 6 1.56 0.07 9.27
N LEU A 7 1.32 1.22 8.64
CA LEU A 7 1.14 1.31 7.19
C LEU A 7 2.33 2.03 6.55
N ASP A 8 2.78 1.48 5.44
CA ASP A 8 3.71 2.13 4.51
C ASP A 8 3.11 2.08 3.10
N ILE A 9 3.18 3.19 2.37
CA ILE A 9 2.46 3.39 1.11
C ILE A 9 3.38 4.09 0.12
N GLU A 10 3.51 3.49 -1.07
CA GLU A 10 4.15 4.13 -2.21
C GLU A 10 3.10 4.58 -3.22
N THR A 11 3.34 5.71 -3.87
CA THR A 11 2.36 6.35 -4.76
C THR A 11 3.00 6.83 -6.05
N THR A 12 2.16 7.15 -7.05
CA THR A 12 2.59 7.77 -8.31
C THR A 12 3.02 9.24 -8.19
N GLY A 13 3.03 9.79 -6.96
CA GLY A 13 3.44 11.17 -6.63
C GLY A 13 2.81 11.67 -5.32
N LEU A 14 3.04 12.95 -4.99
CA LEU A 14 2.69 13.50 -3.66
C LEU A 14 1.27 14.07 -3.52
N SER A 15 0.51 14.23 -4.60
CA SER A 15 -0.82 14.86 -4.55
C SER A 15 -1.93 13.84 -4.25
N PRO A 16 -2.62 13.89 -3.09
CA PRO A 16 -3.65 12.91 -2.75
C PRO A 16 -4.88 12.95 -3.69
N SER A 17 -5.12 14.08 -4.35
CA SER A 17 -6.25 14.24 -5.27
C SER A 17 -5.97 13.73 -6.69
N ALA A 18 -4.69 13.58 -7.07
CA ALA A 18 -4.29 13.25 -8.43
C ALA A 18 -3.48 11.94 -8.54
N GLU A 19 -2.89 11.48 -7.45
CA GLU A 19 -1.97 10.35 -7.42
C GLU A 19 -2.63 9.09 -6.86
N LYS A 20 -2.06 7.96 -7.22
CA LYS A 20 -2.61 6.63 -6.97
C LYS A 20 -1.57 5.79 -6.24
N ILE A 21 -2.03 4.84 -5.44
CA ILE A 21 -1.17 3.92 -4.71
C ILE A 21 -0.56 2.90 -5.68
N THR A 22 0.73 2.64 -5.54
CA THR A 22 1.49 1.62 -6.29
C THR A 22 1.92 0.45 -5.40
N GLU A 23 2.01 0.66 -4.08
CA GLU A 23 2.27 -0.37 -3.09
C GLU A 23 1.58 -0.02 -1.77
N ILE A 24 1.12 -1.04 -1.07
CA ILE A 24 0.73 -0.93 0.33
C ILE A 24 1.34 -2.07 1.14
N ALA A 25 1.94 -1.74 2.28
CA ALA A 25 2.36 -2.67 3.30
C ALA A 25 1.65 -2.34 4.62
N ILE A 26 1.14 -3.37 5.30
CA ILE A 26 0.42 -3.29 6.57
C ILE A 26 1.02 -4.33 7.50
N TYR A 27 1.48 -3.90 8.67
CA TYR A 27 1.94 -4.79 9.73
C TYR A 27 1.12 -4.57 10.99
N ILE A 28 0.58 -5.66 11.54
CA ILE A 28 -0.17 -5.62 12.80
C ILE A 28 0.77 -5.94 13.94
N HIS A 29 0.85 -5.06 14.94
CA HIS A 29 1.74 -5.18 16.08
C HIS A 29 0.95 -5.22 17.40
N ASP A 30 1.28 -6.15 18.31
CA ASP A 30 0.59 -6.31 19.60
C ASP A 30 1.21 -5.49 20.76
N GLY A 31 2.17 -4.63 20.42
CA GLY A 31 3.00 -3.88 21.38
C GLY A 31 4.31 -4.57 21.74
N ARG A 32 4.53 -5.81 21.29
CA ARG A 32 5.78 -6.55 21.50
C ARG A 32 6.36 -7.12 20.20
N ARG A 33 5.52 -7.58 19.29
CA ARG A 33 5.91 -8.17 18.01
C ARG A 33 4.85 -7.98 16.93
N ILE A 34 5.26 -8.22 15.69
CA ILE A 34 4.36 -8.36 14.55
C ILE A 34 3.57 -9.67 14.72
N VAL A 35 2.25 -9.60 14.55
CA VAL A 35 1.32 -10.72 14.67
C VAL A 35 0.54 -11.01 13.38
N ASP A 36 0.51 -10.08 12.45
CA ASP A 36 -0.03 -10.26 11.09
C ASP A 36 0.63 -9.27 10.12
N SER A 37 0.62 -9.58 8.83
CA SER A 37 1.18 -8.73 7.79
C SER A 37 0.50 -8.93 6.44
N PHE A 38 0.36 -7.84 5.69
CA PHE A 38 -0.12 -7.85 4.31
C PHE A 38 0.68 -6.86 3.49
N SER A 39 1.16 -7.27 2.32
CA SER A 39 1.83 -6.36 1.39
C SER A 39 1.49 -6.73 -0.04
N THR A 40 1.23 -5.73 -0.88
CA THR A 40 1.00 -5.95 -2.31
C THR A 40 1.40 -4.72 -3.11
N LEU A 41 1.93 -4.96 -4.31
CA LEU A 41 1.90 -3.96 -5.38
C LEU A 41 0.45 -3.75 -5.81
N LEU A 42 0.17 -2.57 -6.37
CA LEU A 42 -1.14 -2.19 -6.86
C LEU A 42 -1.02 -1.58 -8.26
N ASN A 43 -1.94 -1.96 -9.14
CA ASN A 43 -2.09 -1.30 -10.42
C ASN A 43 -2.74 0.08 -10.21
N PRO A 44 -2.03 1.20 -10.44
CA PRO A 44 -2.54 2.54 -10.19
C PRO A 44 -3.49 3.03 -11.30
N GLU A 45 -3.71 2.23 -12.34
CA GLU A 45 -4.50 2.58 -13.54
C GLU A 45 -3.98 3.84 -14.27
N LYS A 46 -2.71 4.18 -14.07
CA LYS A 46 -1.98 5.28 -14.74
C LYS A 46 -0.49 4.96 -14.85
N LYS A 47 0.23 5.68 -15.70
CA LYS A 47 1.70 5.54 -15.77
C LYS A 47 2.37 6.16 -14.54
N ILE A 48 3.33 5.43 -13.98
CA ILE A 48 4.23 5.93 -12.92
C ILE A 48 5.26 6.87 -13.58
N PRO A 49 5.39 8.13 -13.12
CA PRO A 49 6.41 9.05 -13.65
C PRO A 49 7.83 8.55 -13.40
N TYR A 50 8.75 8.76 -14.34
CA TYR A 50 10.14 8.26 -14.24
C TYR A 50 10.84 8.67 -12.94
N ARG A 51 10.64 9.91 -12.48
CA ARG A 51 11.22 10.39 -11.21
C ARG A 51 10.75 9.56 -10.01
N ILE A 52 9.49 9.13 -10.00
CA ILE A 52 8.95 8.29 -8.94
C ILE A 52 9.52 6.88 -9.03
N ILE A 53 9.62 6.31 -10.24
CA ILE A 53 10.28 5.01 -10.47
C ILE A 53 11.73 5.04 -9.93
N GLN A 54 12.46 6.14 -10.14
CA GLN A 54 13.82 6.29 -9.62
C GLN A 54 13.87 6.39 -8.09
N MET A 55 12.83 6.92 -7.46
CA MET A 55 12.76 7.06 -5.99
C MET A 55 12.34 5.76 -5.30
N THR A 56 11.34 5.06 -5.85
CA THR A 56 10.72 3.89 -5.18
C THR A 56 11.20 2.55 -5.75
N GLY A 57 11.78 2.54 -6.96
CA GLY A 57 12.15 1.32 -7.68
C GLY A 57 10.97 0.61 -8.36
N ILE A 58 9.72 1.03 -8.11
CA ILE A 58 8.52 0.41 -8.68
C ILE A 58 8.28 0.96 -10.08
N ASN A 59 8.35 0.08 -11.09
CA ASN A 59 8.13 0.43 -12.49
C ASN A 59 6.75 -0.01 -13.01
N ASN A 60 6.38 0.47 -14.20
CA ASN A 60 5.06 0.21 -14.80
C ASN A 60 4.81 -1.28 -15.07
N GLN A 61 5.84 -2.05 -15.39
CA GLN A 61 5.72 -3.49 -15.66
C GLN A 61 5.40 -4.28 -14.38
N MET A 62 5.99 -3.89 -13.25
CA MET A 62 5.75 -4.55 -11.96
C MET A 62 4.29 -4.44 -11.50
N VAL A 63 3.63 -3.32 -11.82
CA VAL A 63 2.24 -3.05 -11.38
C VAL A 63 1.18 -3.41 -12.41
N GLU A 64 1.57 -3.82 -13.63
CA GLU A 64 0.64 -4.05 -14.74
C GLU A 64 -0.38 -5.16 -14.42
N SER A 65 0.10 -6.28 -13.88
CA SER A 65 -0.72 -7.42 -13.47
C SER A 65 -1.08 -7.42 -11.98
N ALA A 66 -0.71 -6.38 -11.24
CA ALA A 66 -1.04 -6.25 -9.82
C ALA A 66 -2.56 -5.98 -9.65
N PRO A 67 -3.15 -6.34 -8.51
CA PRO A 67 -4.54 -6.00 -8.24
C PRO A 67 -4.75 -4.48 -8.23
N LYS A 68 -5.93 -4.03 -8.62
CA LYS A 68 -6.35 -2.64 -8.44
C LYS A 68 -6.74 -2.41 -6.99
N PHE A 69 -6.67 -1.16 -6.56
CA PHE A 69 -6.97 -0.82 -5.15
C PHE A 69 -8.33 -1.34 -4.66
N TYR A 70 -9.38 -1.23 -5.47
CA TYR A 70 -10.72 -1.67 -5.06
C TYR A 70 -10.80 -3.18 -4.80
N GLU A 71 -9.91 -3.99 -5.39
CA GLU A 71 -9.88 -5.44 -5.21
C GLU A 71 -9.35 -5.83 -3.81
N VAL A 72 -8.52 -4.97 -3.21
CA VAL A 72 -7.93 -5.19 -1.87
C VAL A 72 -8.51 -4.29 -0.78
N ALA A 73 -9.30 -3.28 -1.14
CA ALA A 73 -9.83 -2.28 -0.21
C ALA A 73 -10.55 -2.89 1.00
N LYS A 74 -11.38 -3.93 0.77
CA LYS A 74 -12.08 -4.64 1.86
C LYS A 74 -11.10 -5.26 2.85
N LYS A 75 -10.06 -5.92 2.35
CA LYS A 75 -9.04 -6.58 3.18
C LYS A 75 -8.25 -5.56 4.00
N ILE A 76 -7.94 -4.40 3.42
CA ILE A 76 -7.27 -3.29 4.12
C ILE A 76 -8.12 -2.85 5.31
N VAL A 77 -9.41 -2.57 5.09
CA VAL A 77 -10.34 -2.17 6.16
C VAL A 77 -10.39 -3.22 7.26
N GLU A 78 -10.59 -4.50 6.90
CA GLU A 78 -10.65 -5.61 7.87
C GLU A 78 -9.34 -5.73 8.69
N LEU A 79 -8.19 -5.49 8.07
CA LEU A 79 -6.90 -5.51 8.76
C LEU A 79 -6.74 -4.33 9.72
N THR A 80 -7.16 -3.13 9.31
CA THR A 80 -6.95 -1.90 10.09
C THR A 80 -8.06 -1.60 11.10
N ASP A 81 -9.19 -2.31 11.03
CA ASP A 81 -10.33 -2.09 11.93
C ASP A 81 -9.96 -2.32 13.41
N ASP A 82 -10.46 -1.44 14.28
CA ASP A 82 -10.21 -1.39 15.73
C ASP A 82 -8.72 -1.39 16.15
N LYS A 83 -7.85 -0.83 15.29
CA LYS A 83 -6.42 -0.66 15.55
C LYS A 83 -6.03 0.80 15.58
N ILE A 84 -5.00 1.08 16.37
CA ILE A 84 -4.32 2.39 16.38
C ILE A 84 -3.44 2.50 15.14
#